data_AF-W6P6I6-F1
#
_entry.id   AF-W6P6I6-F1
#
_cell.length_a   1.000
_cell.length_b   1.000
_cell.length_c   1.000
_cell.angle_alpha   90.00
_cell.angle_beta   90.00
_cell.angle_gamma   90.00
#
_symmetry.space_group_name_H-M   'P 1'
#
loop_
_entity.id
_entity.type
_entity.pdbx_description
1 polymer ?
#
loop_
_entity_poly.entity_id
_entity_poly.type
_entity_poly.pdbx_seq_one_letter_code
_entity_poly.pdbx_strand_id
1 'polypeptide(L)'
;MLPIIPDPFKLVVRQIKTEDGYKADPTALKQLEVIRKLLGQADQVISCTDAGREGELIMRYVLEYLGYHKETKRLWISSMTEKSIREGFDSLKSSKEFDNLYRAAKARRESDWVVGMNASLSLSMAAGKSNYSLGRVQTPALGMICRRYLDNRDFIAKPYYLLQLRTTKAGKELVLTCTGKYDTPEKLDVDRKKVYEETTAKVVQVEKKEVPEEAPLLYDLTALQRSANTKLGLTAEQTLNIAQKLYEGGYISYPRTGCSYITEDIFEQVPSLIGLLKQHPRFTWHAENLCNQPLNRHCVDDSKMTDHHALIITENYPQRLSLDEQNIYSMIAGRMLEAFSGKCLKETVSVQADCNGVLFGIKGSQIKVPGWRGIYNEPSEKEEGSLLPEFQEDEILPVLGIDTLVKKTKPQPIFTEASLLAAMEGCGRTLDDEKEKEAMEDSGLGTPATRAGIIELLIARHYVERNGRSLIPTPKGLEVYDIVKEKMIANVSMTGGWECALHEIETGKVSTETFTQSINSYTQQITSELLALKLNHPDLPHCNCPKCGAETIIVFNKVAKCSDPNCGFLLFRTFNGRELTDNQMLLLLSGKRTGYLKFTSKKGKKYEASLELDDNYRIEMTFKDNKPKK
;
A
#
# COMPACT_ATOMS: atom_id res chain seq x y z
N MET A 1 31.53 7.78 2.62
CA MET A 1 30.81 8.74 3.50
C MET A 1 29.36 8.70 3.09
N LEU A 2 28.45 8.48 4.04
CA LEU A 2 27.01 8.68 3.85
C LEU A 2 26.66 10.02 4.53
N PRO A 3 25.66 10.78 4.04
CA PRO A 3 24.78 10.42 2.92
C PRO A 3 25.37 10.72 1.53
N ILE A 4 24.94 9.97 0.53
CA ILE A 4 25.16 10.20 -0.90
C ILE A 4 24.04 11.12 -1.39
N ILE A 5 24.39 12.36 -1.75
CA ILE A 5 23.47 13.37 -2.29
C ILE A 5 24.07 13.84 -3.62
N PRO A 6 23.55 13.36 -4.77
CA PRO A 6 24.03 13.76 -6.08
C PRO A 6 23.80 15.24 -6.36
N ASP A 7 24.82 15.91 -6.88
CA ASP A 7 24.71 17.26 -7.43
C ASP A 7 25.65 17.40 -8.66
N PRO A 8 25.12 17.53 -9.88
CA PRO A 8 23.70 17.41 -10.24
C PRO A 8 23.21 15.94 -10.25
N PHE A 9 21.90 15.75 -10.16
CA PHE A 9 21.27 14.47 -10.51
C PHE A 9 21.49 14.15 -12.00
N LYS A 10 21.63 12.85 -12.30
CA LYS A 10 21.82 12.36 -13.68
C LYS A 10 20.73 11.38 -14.04
N LEU A 11 20.04 11.66 -15.15
CA LEU A 11 19.12 10.72 -15.77
C LEU A 11 19.90 9.63 -16.50
N VAL A 12 19.43 8.40 -16.34
CA VAL A 12 19.92 7.24 -17.08
C VAL A 12 18.75 6.54 -17.75
N VAL A 13 19.00 5.91 -18.89
CA VAL A 13 18.00 5.06 -19.54
C VAL A 13 17.58 3.96 -18.56
N ARG A 14 16.30 3.61 -18.57
CA ARG A 14 15.75 2.49 -17.80
C ARG A 14 16.68 1.28 -17.89
N GLN A 15 17.05 0.74 -16.74
CA GLN A 15 17.93 -0.42 -16.65
C GLN A 15 17.11 -1.69 -16.41
N ILE A 16 17.52 -2.80 -17.03
CA ILE A 16 17.00 -4.14 -16.78
C ILE A 16 18.11 -5.01 -16.19
N LYS A 17 17.73 -5.89 -15.26
CA LYS A 17 18.66 -6.86 -14.67
C LYS A 17 18.89 -8.01 -15.65
N THR A 18 20.15 -8.39 -15.81
CA THR A 18 20.63 -9.52 -16.60
C THR A 18 21.61 -10.35 -15.79
N GLU A 19 22.07 -11.47 -16.35
CA GLU A 19 23.10 -12.32 -15.73
C GLU A 19 24.41 -11.54 -15.50
N ASP A 20 24.77 -10.64 -16.41
CA ASP A 20 25.99 -9.81 -16.36
C ASP A 20 25.80 -8.48 -15.59
N GLY A 21 24.68 -8.31 -14.90
CA GLY A 21 24.35 -7.09 -14.17
C GLY A 21 23.27 -6.24 -14.84
N TYR A 22 23.32 -4.92 -14.66
CA TYR A 22 22.31 -4.01 -15.20
C TYR A 22 22.73 -3.46 -16.56
N LYS A 23 21.83 -3.50 -17.53
CA LYS A 23 22.01 -2.88 -18.85
C LYS A 23 20.81 -2.02 -19.23
N ALA A 24 21.03 -1.07 -20.12
CA ALA A 24 19.96 -0.25 -20.66
C ALA A 24 18.91 -1.13 -21.38
N ASP A 25 17.63 -0.82 -21.15
CA ASP A 25 16.49 -1.49 -21.77
C ASP A 25 16.51 -1.21 -23.28
N PRO A 26 16.69 -2.24 -24.13
CA PRO A 26 16.71 -2.08 -25.59
C PRO A 26 15.42 -1.45 -26.14
N THR A 27 14.27 -1.72 -25.51
CA THR A 27 12.98 -1.16 -25.92
C THR A 27 12.93 0.33 -25.65
N ALA A 28 13.39 0.75 -24.47
CA ALA A 28 13.45 2.17 -24.10
C ALA A 28 14.44 2.93 -25.00
N LEU A 29 15.61 2.34 -25.29
CA LEU A 29 16.59 2.91 -26.21
C LEU A 29 15.99 3.17 -27.60
N LYS A 30 15.34 2.15 -28.17
CA LYS A 30 14.68 2.26 -29.47
C LYS A 30 13.63 3.37 -29.47
N GLN A 31 12.82 3.46 -28.43
CA GLN A 31 11.79 4.51 -28.33
C GLN A 31 12.41 5.91 -28.21
N LEU A 32 13.48 6.07 -27.42
CA LEU A 32 14.19 7.35 -27.30
C LEU A 32 14.83 7.79 -28.63
N GLU A 33 15.35 6.86 -29.43
CA GLU A 33 15.87 7.16 -30.77
C GLU A 33 14.76 7.64 -31.73
N VAL A 34 13.59 7.01 -31.69
CA VAL A 34 12.41 7.45 -32.46
C VAL A 34 12.03 8.86 -32.06
N ILE A 35 11.90 9.14 -30.76
CA ILE A 35 11.55 10.47 -30.25
C ILE A 35 12.61 11.50 -30.66
N ARG A 36 13.90 11.19 -30.51
CA ARG A 36 15.00 12.09 -30.93
C ARG A 36 14.89 12.48 -32.40
N LYS A 37 14.61 11.52 -33.29
CA LYS A 37 14.44 11.77 -34.73
C LYS A 37 13.26 12.70 -34.98
N LEU A 38 12.10 12.42 -34.36
CA LEU A 38 10.89 13.23 -34.54
C LEU A 38 11.07 14.65 -34.00
N LEU A 39 11.69 14.82 -32.83
CA LEU A 39 11.99 16.14 -32.26
C LEU A 39 12.89 16.99 -33.16
N GLY A 40 13.81 16.36 -33.91
CA GLY A 40 14.65 17.06 -34.89
C GLY A 40 13.91 17.53 -36.15
N GLN A 41 12.74 16.94 -36.43
CA GLN A 41 11.94 17.21 -37.63
C GLN A 41 10.70 18.08 -37.34
N ALA A 42 10.30 18.20 -36.08
CA ALA A 42 9.06 18.85 -35.68
C ALA A 42 9.20 20.38 -35.66
N ASP A 43 8.21 21.07 -36.24
CA ASP A 43 8.04 22.52 -36.09
C ASP A 43 7.47 22.90 -34.72
N GLN A 44 6.65 22.01 -34.15
CA GLN A 44 6.01 22.19 -32.84
C GLN A 44 5.94 20.87 -32.09
N VAL A 45 6.10 20.93 -30.76
CA VAL A 45 6.00 19.79 -29.86
C VAL A 45 4.90 20.03 -28.84
N ILE A 46 3.99 19.06 -28.72
CA ILE A 46 2.86 19.07 -27.78
C ILE A 46 3.06 17.89 -26.83
N SER A 47 3.05 18.16 -25.53
CA SER A 47 3.06 17.14 -24.48
C SER A 47 1.64 16.62 -24.25
N CYS A 48 1.45 15.33 -24.54
CA CYS A 48 0.17 14.62 -24.41
C CYS A 48 0.23 13.49 -23.38
N THR A 49 1.12 13.57 -22.38
CA THR A 49 1.13 12.63 -21.25
C THR A 49 -0.04 12.91 -20.30
N ASP A 50 -0.30 11.98 -19.37
CA ASP A 50 -1.40 12.09 -18.39
C ASP A 50 -1.37 13.42 -17.63
N ALA A 51 -2.55 13.98 -17.35
CA ALA A 51 -2.76 15.29 -16.73
C ALA A 51 -2.49 15.27 -15.20
N GLY A 52 -1.25 14.96 -14.81
CA GLY A 52 -0.83 14.92 -13.41
C GLY A 52 0.69 14.99 -13.20
N ARG A 53 1.13 14.90 -11.94
CA ARG A 53 2.56 15.02 -11.53
C ARG A 53 3.47 14.08 -12.32
N GLU A 54 3.14 12.79 -12.35
CA GLU A 54 4.00 11.79 -13.00
C GLU A 54 4.00 11.95 -14.52
N GLY A 55 2.85 12.27 -15.12
CA GLY A 55 2.74 12.52 -16.56
C GLY A 55 3.59 13.72 -17.00
N GLU A 56 3.57 14.81 -16.24
CA GLU A 56 4.43 15.98 -16.49
C GLU A 56 5.92 15.62 -16.33
N LEU A 57 6.28 14.87 -15.28
CA LEU A 57 7.66 14.44 -15.04
C LEU A 57 8.22 13.58 -16.18
N ILE A 58 7.44 12.61 -16.67
CA ILE A 58 7.86 11.70 -17.74
C ILE A 58 8.28 12.47 -18.98
N MET A 59 7.43 13.38 -19.46
CA MET A 59 7.74 14.15 -20.66
C MET A 59 8.97 15.04 -20.44
N ARG A 60 9.04 15.75 -19.31
CA ARG A 60 10.15 16.65 -19.01
C ARG A 60 11.49 15.92 -18.91
N TYR A 61 11.53 14.73 -18.30
CA TYR A 61 12.73 13.89 -18.26
C TYR A 61 13.14 13.39 -19.64
N VAL A 62 12.20 13.03 -20.51
CA VAL A 62 12.52 12.62 -21.89
C VAL A 62 13.11 13.79 -22.67
N LEU A 63 12.50 14.99 -22.60
CA LEU A 63 13.02 16.18 -23.27
C LEU A 63 14.40 16.59 -22.73
N GLU A 64 14.59 16.60 -21.41
CA GLU A 64 15.86 16.92 -20.77
C GLU A 64 16.95 15.92 -21.17
N TYR A 65 16.66 14.62 -21.09
CA TYR A 65 17.60 13.57 -21.49
C TYR A 65 18.00 13.66 -22.97
N LEU A 66 17.09 14.08 -23.84
CA LEU A 66 17.35 14.26 -25.26
C LEU A 66 17.94 15.64 -25.61
N GLY A 67 18.14 16.53 -24.63
CA GLY A 67 18.68 17.88 -24.83
C GLY A 67 17.75 18.81 -25.61
N TYR A 68 16.43 18.59 -25.52
CA TYR A 68 15.43 19.41 -26.19
C TYR A 68 14.97 20.56 -25.28
N HIS A 69 15.28 21.80 -25.68
CA HIS A 69 15.01 23.00 -24.88
C HIS A 69 14.10 24.04 -25.58
N LYS A 70 13.54 23.72 -26.75
CA LYS A 70 12.60 24.61 -27.43
C LYS A 70 11.26 24.63 -26.69
N GLU A 71 10.46 25.67 -26.93
CA GLU A 71 9.13 25.77 -26.33
C GLU A 71 8.20 24.62 -26.75
N THR A 72 7.41 24.15 -25.79
CA THR A 72 6.42 23.09 -25.98
C THR A 72 5.04 23.56 -25.51
N LYS A 73 3.99 22.94 -26.05
CA LYS A 73 2.61 23.08 -25.59
C LYS A 73 2.20 21.89 -24.73
N ARG A 74 1.13 22.02 -23.96
CA ARG A 74 0.58 20.97 -23.10
C ARG A 74 -0.90 20.75 -23.40
N LEU A 75 -1.25 19.51 -23.75
CA LEU A 75 -2.63 19.03 -23.81
C LEU A 75 -3.04 18.56 -22.41
N TRP A 76 -3.97 19.23 -21.75
CA TRP A 76 -4.35 18.92 -20.36
C TRP A 76 -5.80 18.43 -20.27
N ILE A 77 -5.98 17.11 -20.43
CA ILE A 77 -7.30 16.45 -20.44
C ILE A 77 -7.30 15.22 -19.52
N SER A 78 -8.43 14.97 -18.86
CA SER A 78 -8.66 13.77 -18.02
C SER A 78 -9.64 12.77 -18.66
N SER A 79 -10.32 13.18 -19.74
CA SER A 79 -11.22 12.35 -20.54
C SER A 79 -10.62 12.11 -21.93
N MET A 80 -10.68 10.87 -22.40
CA MET A 80 -10.16 10.44 -23.71
C MET A 80 -11.26 10.36 -24.77
N THR A 81 -12.44 10.95 -24.52
CA THR A 81 -13.51 11.05 -25.51
C THR A 81 -13.08 11.93 -26.68
N GLU A 82 -13.60 11.67 -27.88
CA GLU A 82 -13.31 12.49 -29.06
C GLU A 82 -13.61 13.97 -28.81
N LYS A 83 -14.72 14.26 -28.11
CA LYS A 83 -15.11 15.61 -27.69
C LYS A 83 -14.04 16.27 -26.81
N SER A 84 -13.66 15.61 -25.71
CA SER A 84 -12.64 16.11 -24.76
C SER A 84 -11.28 16.31 -25.45
N ILE A 85 -10.87 15.39 -26.32
CA ILE A 85 -9.62 15.52 -27.07
C ILE A 85 -9.65 16.75 -27.99
N ARG A 86 -10.73 16.93 -28.77
CA ARG A 86 -10.88 18.09 -29.67
C ARG A 86 -10.85 19.41 -28.90
N GLU A 87 -11.68 19.52 -27.85
CA GLU A 87 -11.73 20.71 -26.99
C GLU A 87 -10.35 20.99 -26.35
N GLY A 88 -9.64 19.94 -25.89
CA GLY A 88 -8.30 20.06 -25.33
C GLY A 88 -7.24 20.57 -26.32
N PHE A 89 -7.32 20.16 -27.59
CA PHE A 89 -6.43 20.67 -28.65
C PHE A 89 -6.77 22.11 -29.05
N ASP A 90 -8.04 22.51 -28.98
CA ASP A 90 -8.45 23.90 -29.20
C ASP A 90 -7.98 24.82 -28.05
N SER A 91 -7.76 24.26 -26.86
CA SER A 91 -7.33 24.99 -25.65
C SER A 91 -5.91 24.64 -25.17
N LEU A 92 -4.95 24.39 -26.08
CA LEU A 92 -3.58 24.04 -25.70
C LEU A 92 -2.91 25.10 -24.81
N LYS A 93 -2.35 24.64 -23.69
CA LYS A 93 -1.66 25.49 -22.72
C LYS A 93 -0.17 25.59 -23.00
N SER A 94 0.47 26.63 -22.49
CA SER A 94 1.93 26.72 -22.48
C SER A 94 2.50 25.70 -21.49
N SER A 95 3.54 24.95 -21.84
CA SER A 95 4.18 24.05 -20.87
C SER A 95 4.71 24.79 -19.64
N LYS A 96 5.06 26.08 -19.76
CA LYS A 96 5.52 26.92 -18.64
C LYS A 96 4.49 27.03 -17.50
N GLU A 97 3.19 26.89 -17.81
CA GLU A 97 2.13 26.90 -16.79
C GLU A 97 2.25 25.70 -15.82
N PHE A 98 2.98 24.66 -16.22
CA PHE A 98 3.16 23.42 -15.46
C PHE A 98 4.56 23.28 -14.86
N ASP A 99 5.39 24.33 -14.88
CA ASP A 99 6.76 24.26 -14.35
C ASP A 99 6.79 23.95 -12.85
N ASN A 100 5.83 24.47 -12.07
CA ASN A 100 5.73 24.13 -10.64
C ASN A 100 5.30 22.68 -10.41
N LEU A 101 4.39 22.17 -11.23
CA LEU A 101 3.99 20.75 -11.21
C LEU A 101 5.19 19.83 -11.52
N TYR A 102 5.97 20.18 -12.55
CA TYR A 102 7.21 19.49 -12.87
C TYR A 102 8.21 19.51 -11.69
N ARG A 103 8.44 20.69 -11.10
CA ARG A 103 9.33 20.86 -9.95
C ARG A 103 8.91 20.00 -8.76
N ALA A 104 7.63 19.98 -8.43
CA ALA A 104 7.10 19.12 -7.36
C ALA A 104 7.32 17.63 -7.67
N ALA A 105 6.98 17.18 -8.88
CA ALA A 105 7.17 15.78 -9.26
C ALA A 105 8.65 15.35 -9.26
N LYS A 106 9.55 16.22 -9.74
CA LYS A 106 11.00 16.01 -9.69
C LYS A 106 11.51 15.95 -8.25
N ALA A 107 11.11 16.92 -7.42
CA ALA A 107 11.47 16.98 -6.01
C ALA A 107 11.04 15.71 -5.26
N ARG A 108 9.82 15.21 -5.50
CA ARG A 108 9.35 13.94 -4.95
C ARG A 108 10.27 12.78 -5.32
N ARG A 109 10.56 12.63 -6.62
CA ARG A 109 11.35 11.53 -7.17
C ARG A 109 12.78 11.53 -6.60
N GLU A 110 13.42 12.68 -6.55
CA GLU A 110 14.78 12.85 -6.03
C GLU A 110 14.80 12.59 -4.51
N SER A 111 13.82 13.10 -3.77
CA SER A 111 13.74 12.96 -2.31
C SER A 111 13.52 11.51 -1.86
N ASP A 112 12.61 10.80 -2.54
CA ASP A 112 12.39 9.37 -2.30
C ASP A 112 13.67 8.55 -2.57
N TRP A 113 14.45 8.93 -3.60
CA TRP A 113 15.75 8.29 -3.89
C TRP A 113 16.79 8.60 -2.82
N VAL A 114 16.96 9.86 -2.43
CA VAL A 114 17.97 10.30 -1.46
C VAL A 114 17.73 9.67 -0.10
N VAL A 115 16.52 9.76 0.43
CA VAL A 115 16.21 9.19 1.75
C VAL A 115 16.22 7.68 1.69
N GLY A 116 15.57 7.07 0.69
CA GLY A 116 15.48 5.61 0.58
C GLY A 116 16.85 4.95 0.43
N MET A 117 17.72 5.48 -0.44
CA MET A 117 19.06 4.93 -0.66
C MET A 117 19.91 5.05 0.61
N ASN A 118 19.98 6.24 1.19
CA ASN A 118 20.86 6.48 2.34
C ASN A 118 20.40 5.75 3.60
N ALA A 119 19.10 5.76 3.91
CA ALA A 119 18.57 5.03 5.05
C ALA A 119 18.80 3.52 4.90
N SER A 120 18.57 2.96 3.71
CA SER A 120 18.80 1.54 3.43
C SER A 120 20.27 1.15 3.57
N LEU A 121 21.19 1.95 3.02
CA LEU A 121 22.63 1.70 3.12
C LEU A 121 23.12 1.82 4.56
N SER A 122 22.71 2.86 5.28
CA SER A 122 23.07 3.07 6.69
C SER A 122 22.62 1.91 7.57
N LEU A 123 21.35 1.48 7.44
CA LEU A 123 20.84 0.34 8.20
C LEU A 123 21.57 -0.96 7.82
N SER A 124 21.77 -1.21 6.52
CA SER A 124 22.49 -2.41 6.06
C SER A 124 23.94 -2.44 6.58
N MET A 125 24.61 -1.28 6.66
CA MET A 125 25.97 -1.15 7.19
C MET A 125 26.01 -1.38 8.70
N ALA A 126 25.10 -0.76 9.46
CA ALA A 126 25.03 -0.92 10.91
C ALA A 126 24.65 -2.37 11.29
N ALA A 127 23.72 -2.97 10.55
CA ALA A 127 23.27 -4.33 10.76
C ALA A 127 24.23 -5.39 10.20
N GLY A 128 25.23 -5.02 9.41
CA GLY A 128 26.12 -5.98 8.76
C GLY A 128 25.45 -6.91 7.74
N LYS A 129 24.17 -6.69 7.48
CA LYS A 129 23.31 -7.53 6.67
C LYS A 129 22.95 -6.77 5.40
N SER A 130 23.09 -7.43 4.26
CA SER A 130 22.58 -6.88 3.00
C SER A 130 21.05 -6.94 2.94
N ASN A 131 20.44 -6.16 2.04
CA ASN A 131 19.02 -6.23 1.72
C ASN A 131 18.09 -5.70 2.84
N TYR A 132 18.58 -4.76 3.66
CA TYR A 132 17.75 -4.01 4.61
C TYR A 132 17.34 -2.70 3.93
N SER A 133 16.19 -2.71 3.25
CA SER A 133 15.62 -1.52 2.62
C SER A 133 14.71 -0.74 3.57
N LEU A 134 14.78 0.58 3.45
CA LEU A 134 13.90 1.55 4.08
C LEU A 134 13.42 2.55 3.02
N GLY A 135 12.26 3.15 3.24
CA GLY A 135 11.75 4.23 2.41
C GLY A 135 10.45 4.78 2.95
N ARG A 136 10.13 6.01 2.56
CA ARG A 136 9.00 6.78 3.09
C ARG A 136 7.65 6.04 3.05
N VAL A 137 7.41 5.20 2.05
CA VAL A 137 6.17 4.43 1.91
C VAL A 137 6.29 3.01 2.46
N GLN A 138 7.37 2.28 2.12
CA GLN A 138 7.54 0.88 2.52
C GLN A 138 7.72 0.73 4.05
N THR A 139 8.43 1.65 4.70
CA THR A 139 8.74 1.54 6.13
C THR A 139 7.50 1.71 7.02
N PRO A 140 6.66 2.75 6.86
CA PRO A 140 5.41 2.84 7.63
C PRO A 140 4.43 1.73 7.29
N ALA A 141 4.38 1.25 6.04
CA ALA A 141 3.56 0.09 5.67
C ALA A 141 4.00 -1.18 6.43
N LEU A 142 5.31 -1.44 6.54
CA LEU A 142 5.84 -2.49 7.40
C LEU A 142 5.45 -2.26 8.87
N GLY A 143 5.55 -1.01 9.35
CA GLY A 143 5.16 -0.64 10.70
C GLY A 143 3.69 -0.95 11.03
N MET A 144 2.77 -0.67 10.10
CA MET A 144 1.36 -1.04 10.23
C MET A 144 1.20 -2.54 10.43
N ILE A 145 1.85 -3.35 9.59
CA ILE A 145 1.78 -4.82 9.64
C ILE A 145 2.35 -5.35 10.96
N CYS A 146 3.57 -4.94 11.32
CA CYS A 146 4.24 -5.39 12.54
C CYS A 146 3.45 -5.01 13.79
N ARG A 147 2.98 -3.76 13.90
CA ARG A 147 2.18 -3.31 15.04
C ARG A 147 0.89 -4.10 15.18
N ARG A 148 0.10 -4.24 14.09
CA ARG A 148 -1.14 -5.03 14.11
C ARG A 148 -0.89 -6.49 14.49
N TYR A 149 0.19 -7.07 14.01
CA TYR A 149 0.56 -8.44 14.34
C TYR A 149 0.91 -8.60 15.82
N LEU A 150 1.75 -7.72 16.39
CA LEU A 150 2.12 -7.74 17.81
C LEU A 150 0.89 -7.49 18.70
N ASP A 151 0.08 -6.47 18.38
CA ASP A 151 -1.16 -6.16 19.10
C ASP A 151 -2.14 -7.34 19.09
N ASN A 152 -2.15 -8.14 18.02
CA ASN A 152 -2.98 -9.34 17.90
C ASN A 152 -2.39 -10.53 18.68
N ARG A 153 -1.09 -10.80 18.52
CA ARG A 153 -0.36 -11.90 19.15
C ARG A 153 -0.35 -11.78 20.67
N ASP A 154 -0.11 -10.57 21.17
CA ASP A 154 0.06 -10.29 22.59
C ASP A 154 -1.28 -9.90 23.28
N PHE A 155 -2.40 -10.00 22.54
CA PHE A 155 -3.71 -9.65 23.06
C PHE A 155 -4.21 -10.64 24.11
N ILE A 156 -4.49 -10.14 25.31
CA ILE A 156 -5.12 -10.91 26.38
C ILE A 156 -6.63 -10.66 26.35
N ALA A 157 -7.39 -11.66 25.87
CA ALA A 157 -8.84 -11.58 25.81
C ALA A 157 -9.45 -11.49 27.21
N LYS A 158 -10.28 -10.46 27.43
CA LYS A 158 -11.00 -10.24 28.68
C LYS A 158 -12.46 -10.65 28.49
N PRO A 159 -13.04 -11.43 29.43
CA PRO A 159 -14.47 -11.68 29.40
C PRO A 159 -15.23 -10.37 29.65
N TYR A 160 -16.39 -10.24 29.01
CA TYR A 160 -17.41 -9.28 29.37
C TYR A 160 -18.77 -9.97 29.28
N TYR A 161 -19.71 -9.48 30.05
CA TYR A 161 -20.98 -10.13 30.28
C TYR A 161 -22.12 -9.24 29.83
N LEU A 162 -23.17 -9.87 29.32
CA LEU A 162 -24.40 -9.24 28.87
C LEU A 162 -25.57 -10.00 29.49
N LEU A 163 -26.56 -9.27 30.01
CA LEU A 163 -27.84 -9.88 30.36
C LEU A 163 -28.69 -10.01 29.10
N GLN A 164 -29.41 -11.12 28.99
CA GLN A 164 -30.35 -11.38 27.91
C GLN A 164 -31.72 -11.70 28.50
N LEU A 165 -32.73 -10.95 28.06
CA LEU A 165 -34.12 -11.16 28.42
C LEU A 165 -34.80 -11.97 27.33
N ARG A 166 -35.29 -13.16 27.69
CA ARG A 166 -36.13 -13.99 26.82
C ARG A 166 -37.58 -13.58 27.00
N THR A 167 -38.24 -13.33 25.88
CA THR A 167 -39.66 -12.98 25.83
C THR A 167 -40.33 -13.68 24.66
N THR A 168 -41.65 -13.59 24.55
CA THR A 168 -42.41 -14.05 23.38
C THR A 168 -43.37 -12.99 22.91
N LYS A 169 -43.52 -12.91 21.58
CA LYS A 169 -44.47 -12.02 20.94
C LYS A 169 -44.95 -12.58 19.62
N ALA A 170 -46.27 -12.51 19.38
CA ALA A 170 -46.90 -13.02 18.17
C ALA A 170 -46.47 -14.47 17.83
N GLY A 171 -46.32 -15.32 18.86
CA GLY A 171 -45.89 -16.72 18.71
C GLY A 171 -44.40 -16.92 18.42
N LYS A 172 -43.57 -15.87 18.46
CA LYS A 172 -42.12 -15.94 18.28
C LYS A 172 -41.40 -15.66 19.61
N GLU A 173 -40.48 -16.54 20.00
CA GLU A 173 -39.53 -16.24 21.06
C GLU A 173 -38.48 -15.22 20.57
N LEU A 174 -38.18 -14.25 21.42
CA LEU A 174 -37.23 -13.17 21.15
C LEU A 174 -36.24 -13.06 22.32
N VAL A 175 -35.02 -12.65 21.99
CA VAL A 175 -33.95 -12.41 22.97
C VAL A 175 -33.54 -10.95 22.87
N LEU A 176 -33.90 -10.15 23.86
CA LEU A 176 -33.46 -8.76 23.98
C LEU A 176 -32.17 -8.75 24.80
N THR A 177 -31.16 -8.01 24.36
CA THR A 177 -29.86 -7.94 25.04
C THR A 177 -29.72 -6.61 25.76
N CYS A 178 -29.24 -6.62 27.00
CA CYS A 178 -29.00 -5.41 27.79
C CYS A 178 -28.08 -4.45 27.02
N THR A 179 -28.40 -3.15 27.07
CA THR A 179 -27.61 -2.10 26.42
C THR A 179 -26.26 -1.89 27.10
N GLY A 180 -26.18 -2.16 28.40
CA GLY A 180 -24.95 -2.12 29.21
C GLY A 180 -24.09 -3.37 29.04
N LYS A 181 -22.77 -3.19 29.07
CA LYS A 181 -21.78 -4.27 29.18
C LYS A 181 -21.23 -4.30 30.59
N TYR A 182 -21.08 -5.49 31.15
CA TYR A 182 -20.50 -5.68 32.47
C TYR A 182 -19.11 -6.30 32.34
N ASP A 183 -18.12 -5.71 32.99
CA ASP A 183 -16.74 -6.21 32.96
C ASP A 183 -16.50 -7.34 33.97
N THR A 184 -17.37 -7.48 34.99
CA THR A 184 -17.26 -8.52 36.02
C THR A 184 -18.63 -9.14 36.34
N PRO A 185 -18.65 -10.41 36.80
CA PRO A 185 -19.89 -11.08 37.24
C PRO A 185 -20.59 -10.34 38.37
N GLU A 186 -19.87 -9.74 39.32
CA GLU A 186 -20.45 -9.08 40.49
C GLU A 186 -21.27 -7.85 40.09
N LYS A 187 -20.78 -7.08 39.11
CA LYS A 187 -21.53 -5.94 38.55
C LYS A 187 -22.80 -6.41 37.82
N LEU A 188 -22.70 -7.52 37.08
CA LEU A 188 -23.85 -8.11 36.40
C LEU A 188 -24.88 -8.64 37.41
N ASP A 189 -24.44 -9.25 38.51
CA ASP A 189 -25.29 -9.87 39.53
C ASP A 189 -26.20 -8.86 40.23
N VAL A 190 -25.76 -7.61 40.38
CA VAL A 190 -26.59 -6.51 40.92
C VAL A 190 -27.83 -6.30 40.07
N ASP A 191 -27.67 -6.19 38.75
CA ASP A 191 -28.79 -5.97 37.83
C ASP A 191 -29.56 -7.26 37.57
N ARG A 192 -28.88 -8.42 37.52
CA ARG A 192 -29.54 -9.73 37.38
C ARG A 192 -30.54 -9.96 38.49
N LYS A 193 -30.20 -9.64 39.75
CA LYS A 193 -31.10 -9.79 40.90
C LYS A 193 -32.35 -8.93 40.79
N LYS A 194 -32.26 -7.72 40.23
CA LYS A 194 -33.43 -6.84 40.04
C LYS A 194 -34.45 -7.46 39.09
N VAL A 195 -33.98 -8.13 38.04
CA VAL A 195 -34.84 -8.64 36.96
C VAL A 195 -35.21 -10.12 37.10
N TYR A 196 -34.58 -10.86 38.02
CA TYR A 196 -34.70 -12.31 38.10
C TYR A 196 -36.11 -12.79 38.46
N GLU A 197 -36.81 -12.05 39.31
CA GLU A 197 -38.17 -12.38 39.78
C GLU A 197 -39.27 -11.69 38.95
N GLU A 198 -38.87 -10.84 38.00
CA GLU A 198 -39.81 -10.11 37.17
C GLU A 198 -40.47 -11.03 36.16
N THR A 199 -41.80 -10.93 36.04
CA THR A 199 -42.60 -11.71 35.09
C THR A 199 -42.96 -10.90 33.84
N THR A 200 -42.68 -9.59 33.85
CA THR A 200 -43.03 -8.67 32.78
C THR A 200 -41.94 -7.62 32.55
N ALA A 201 -41.78 -7.19 31.31
CA ALA A 201 -40.97 -6.04 30.93
C ALA A 201 -41.82 -5.07 30.11
N LYS A 202 -41.59 -3.77 30.26
CA LYS A 202 -42.37 -2.73 29.58
C LYS A 202 -41.59 -2.18 28.40
N VAL A 203 -42.17 -2.15 27.22
CA VAL A 203 -41.59 -1.45 26.06
C VAL A 203 -41.58 0.04 26.35
N VAL A 204 -40.40 0.64 26.35
CA VAL A 204 -40.20 2.07 26.64
C VAL A 204 -39.86 2.89 25.40
N GLN A 205 -39.43 2.24 24.32
CA GLN A 205 -39.11 2.92 23.08
C GLN A 205 -39.29 1.97 21.89
N VAL A 206 -39.99 2.43 20.86
CA VAL A 206 -40.04 1.77 19.54
C VAL A 206 -39.65 2.78 18.47
N GLU A 207 -38.49 2.58 17.86
CA GLU A 207 -38.01 3.43 16.79
C GLU A 207 -38.06 2.68 15.46
N LYS A 208 -38.85 3.20 14.53
CA LYS A 208 -38.96 2.70 13.16
C LYS A 208 -38.44 3.76 12.20
N LYS A 209 -37.41 3.42 11.43
CA LYS A 209 -36.76 4.34 10.49
C LYS A 209 -36.56 3.68 9.14
N GLU A 210 -36.96 4.39 8.09
CA GLU A 210 -36.50 4.08 6.74
C GLU A 210 -35.14 4.76 6.53
N VAL A 211 -34.13 3.95 6.24
CA VAL A 211 -32.75 4.38 6.04
C VAL A 211 -32.39 4.15 4.58
N PRO A 212 -32.21 5.22 3.78
CA PRO A 212 -31.69 5.09 2.43
C PRO A 212 -30.19 4.76 2.48
N GLU A 213 -29.79 3.75 1.73
CA GLU A 213 -28.40 3.39 1.50
C GLU A 213 -28.03 3.74 0.06
N GLU A 214 -27.16 4.75 -0.09
CA GLU A 214 -26.67 5.19 -1.40
C GLU A 214 -26.00 4.04 -2.16
N ALA A 215 -26.09 4.11 -3.49
CA ALA A 215 -25.32 3.21 -4.35
C ALA A 215 -23.82 3.45 -4.15
N PRO A 216 -23.01 2.39 -4.15
CA PRO A 216 -21.57 2.53 -4.06
C PRO A 216 -21.04 3.32 -5.27
N LEU A 217 -19.99 4.11 -5.07
CA LEU A 217 -19.27 4.72 -6.16
C LEU A 217 -18.63 3.65 -7.06
N LEU A 218 -18.28 4.05 -8.29
CA LEU A 218 -17.55 3.22 -9.24
C LEU A 218 -16.19 2.79 -8.66
N TYR A 219 -15.58 1.76 -9.24
CA TYR A 219 -14.27 1.33 -8.75
C TYR A 219 -13.18 2.34 -9.12
N ASP A 220 -12.40 2.75 -8.14
CA ASP A 220 -10.97 3.01 -8.36
C ASP A 220 -10.16 1.71 -8.29
N LEU A 221 -8.84 1.79 -8.55
CA LEU A 221 -7.97 0.62 -8.49
C LEU A 221 -7.94 -0.05 -7.11
N THR A 222 -7.91 0.74 -6.03
CA THR A 222 -7.79 0.24 -4.66
C THR A 222 -9.05 -0.50 -4.25
N ALA A 223 -10.23 0.06 -4.56
CA ALA A 223 -11.52 -0.55 -4.30
C ALA A 223 -11.71 -1.85 -5.10
N LEU A 224 -11.24 -1.90 -6.35
CA LEU A 224 -11.21 -3.13 -7.14
C LEU A 224 -10.29 -4.18 -6.52
N GLN A 225 -9.04 -3.82 -6.19
CA GLN A 225 -8.06 -4.71 -5.56
C GLN A 225 -8.56 -5.29 -4.24
N ARG A 226 -9.17 -4.45 -3.39
CA ARG A 226 -9.77 -4.89 -2.13
C ARG A 226 -10.88 -5.90 -2.36
N SER A 227 -11.79 -5.60 -3.28
CA SER A 227 -12.93 -6.47 -3.59
C SER A 227 -12.48 -7.79 -4.21
N ALA A 228 -11.51 -7.76 -5.12
CA ALA A 228 -10.94 -8.95 -5.75
C ALA A 228 -10.19 -9.82 -4.74
N ASN A 229 -9.45 -9.22 -3.80
CA ASN A 229 -8.79 -9.94 -2.73
C ASN A 229 -9.80 -10.62 -1.78
N THR A 230 -10.87 -9.91 -1.38
CA THR A 230 -11.90 -10.48 -0.51
C THR A 230 -12.70 -11.59 -1.19
N LYS A 231 -13.17 -11.36 -2.42
CA LYS A 231 -14.08 -12.28 -3.13
C LYS A 231 -13.35 -13.43 -3.82
N LEU A 232 -12.20 -13.16 -4.44
CA LEU A 232 -11.47 -14.10 -5.31
C LEU A 232 -10.13 -14.56 -4.73
N GLY A 233 -9.61 -13.88 -3.70
CA GLY A 233 -8.28 -14.20 -3.13
C GLY A 233 -7.11 -13.72 -3.99
N LEU A 234 -7.35 -12.92 -5.03
CA LEU A 234 -6.30 -12.35 -5.88
C LEU A 234 -5.46 -11.34 -5.08
N THR A 235 -4.16 -11.29 -5.35
CA THR A 235 -3.29 -10.23 -4.81
C THR A 235 -3.59 -8.90 -5.49
N ALA A 236 -3.15 -7.80 -4.85
CA ALA A 236 -3.24 -6.47 -5.42
C ALA A 236 -2.50 -6.37 -6.77
N GLU A 237 -1.32 -7.00 -6.87
CA GLU A 237 -0.52 -7.06 -8.11
C GLU A 237 -1.20 -7.90 -9.19
N GLN A 238 -1.74 -9.07 -8.86
CA GLN A 238 -2.49 -9.90 -9.82
C GLN A 238 -3.69 -9.14 -10.39
N THR A 239 -4.46 -8.49 -9.51
CA THR A 239 -5.63 -7.68 -9.92
C THR A 239 -5.23 -6.55 -10.85
N LEU A 240 -4.15 -5.81 -10.53
CA LEU A 240 -3.62 -4.75 -11.38
C LEU A 240 -3.17 -5.29 -12.74
N ASN A 241 -2.44 -6.41 -12.78
CA ASN A 241 -1.97 -7.02 -14.02
C ASN A 241 -3.12 -7.49 -14.91
N ILE A 242 -4.19 -8.04 -14.33
CA ILE A 242 -5.40 -8.45 -15.07
C ILE A 242 -6.13 -7.22 -15.60
N ALA A 243 -6.34 -6.19 -14.78
CA ALA A 243 -6.98 -4.96 -15.21
C ALA A 243 -6.17 -4.27 -16.32
N GLN A 244 -4.83 -4.25 -16.22
CA GLN A 244 -3.94 -3.74 -17.27
C GLN A 244 -4.14 -4.48 -18.60
N LYS A 245 -4.24 -5.81 -18.59
CA LYS A 245 -4.52 -6.59 -19.80
C LYS A 245 -5.90 -6.29 -20.40
N LEU A 246 -6.92 -6.14 -19.54
CA LEU A 246 -8.27 -5.78 -20.00
C LEU A 246 -8.29 -4.39 -20.65
N TYR A 247 -7.55 -3.44 -20.08
CA TYR A 247 -7.39 -2.10 -20.64
C TYR A 247 -6.63 -2.11 -21.97
N GLU A 248 -5.51 -2.83 -22.06
CA GLU A 248 -4.72 -2.99 -23.30
C GLU A 248 -5.52 -3.72 -24.39
N GLY A 249 -6.44 -4.61 -23.99
CA GLY A 249 -7.43 -5.22 -24.87
C GLY A 249 -8.59 -4.29 -25.26
N GLY A 250 -8.65 -3.10 -24.69
CA GLY A 250 -9.66 -2.08 -24.97
C GLY A 250 -11.02 -2.33 -24.33
N TYR A 251 -11.13 -3.21 -23.32
CA TYR A 251 -12.41 -3.65 -22.71
C TYR A 251 -12.85 -2.83 -21.49
N ILE A 252 -11.91 -2.18 -20.81
CA ILE A 252 -12.17 -1.32 -19.64
C ILE A 252 -11.41 -0.01 -19.78
N SER A 253 -11.81 1.00 -19.02
CA SER A 253 -11.07 2.26 -18.90
C SER A 253 -9.73 2.10 -18.15
N TYR A 254 -8.93 3.16 -18.12
CA TYR A 254 -7.58 3.14 -17.57
C TYR A 254 -7.56 2.67 -16.09
N PRO A 255 -6.83 1.59 -15.76
CA PRO A 255 -7.01 0.90 -14.49
C PRO A 255 -6.16 1.42 -13.34
N ARG A 256 -5.24 2.37 -13.58
CA ARG A 256 -4.40 2.96 -12.53
C ARG A 256 -4.96 4.27 -12.01
N THR A 257 -6.28 4.34 -11.94
CA THR A 257 -7.03 5.49 -11.44
C THR A 257 -7.23 5.42 -9.92
N GLY A 258 -7.13 6.59 -9.27
CA GLY A 258 -7.57 6.79 -7.88
C GLY A 258 -8.95 7.45 -7.77
N CYS A 259 -9.59 7.76 -8.91
CA CYS A 259 -10.89 8.41 -8.93
C CYS A 259 -12.01 7.37 -8.95
N SER A 260 -13.07 7.62 -8.18
CA SER A 260 -14.30 6.81 -8.17
C SER A 260 -15.49 7.52 -8.85
N TYR A 261 -15.21 8.62 -9.57
CA TYR A 261 -16.20 9.44 -10.30
C TYR A 261 -15.96 9.42 -11.82
N ILE A 262 -16.97 9.82 -12.58
CA ILE A 262 -16.90 10.09 -14.01
C ILE A 262 -17.43 11.51 -14.31
N THR A 263 -17.06 12.03 -15.47
CA THR A 263 -17.52 13.32 -16.01
C THR A 263 -18.88 13.21 -16.70
N GLU A 264 -19.51 14.35 -16.95
CA GLU A 264 -20.78 14.42 -17.68
C GLU A 264 -20.69 13.85 -19.12
N ASP A 265 -19.60 14.10 -19.85
CA ASP A 265 -19.41 13.57 -21.21
C ASP A 265 -19.26 12.04 -21.26
N ILE A 266 -18.75 11.44 -20.18
CA ILE A 266 -18.69 9.98 -20.04
C ILE A 266 -20.07 9.45 -19.65
N PHE A 267 -20.81 10.16 -18.79
CA PHE A 267 -22.16 9.76 -18.39
C PHE A 267 -23.12 9.67 -19.60
N GLU A 268 -22.98 10.53 -20.60
CA GLU A 268 -23.75 10.46 -21.86
C GLU A 268 -23.64 9.09 -22.57
N GLN A 269 -22.53 8.36 -22.38
CA GLN A 269 -22.28 7.05 -22.99
C GLN A 269 -22.76 5.88 -22.13
N VAL A 270 -22.98 6.09 -20.83
CA VAL A 270 -23.34 5.04 -19.86
C VAL A 270 -24.57 4.23 -20.27
N PRO A 271 -25.67 4.82 -20.78
CA PRO A 271 -26.83 4.02 -21.23
C PRO A 271 -26.48 2.98 -22.29
N SER A 272 -25.62 3.34 -23.25
CA SER A 272 -25.15 2.42 -24.30
C SER A 272 -24.29 1.31 -23.71
N LEU A 273 -23.41 1.63 -22.77
CA LEU A 273 -22.55 0.66 -22.08
C LEU A 273 -23.39 -0.33 -21.23
N ILE A 274 -24.40 0.14 -20.49
CA ILE A 274 -25.35 -0.73 -19.79
C ILE A 274 -26.08 -1.63 -20.80
N GLY A 275 -26.43 -1.11 -21.98
CA GLY A 275 -27.03 -1.87 -23.06
C GLY A 275 -26.21 -3.09 -23.51
N LEU A 276 -24.87 -3.00 -23.49
CA LEU A 276 -23.97 -4.12 -23.81
C LEU A 276 -24.09 -5.26 -22.78
N LEU A 277 -24.34 -4.92 -21.51
CA LEU A 277 -24.45 -5.90 -20.42
C LEU A 277 -25.72 -6.75 -20.49
N LYS A 278 -26.64 -6.48 -21.42
CA LYS A 278 -27.73 -7.41 -21.77
C LYS A 278 -27.21 -8.77 -22.25
N GLN A 279 -26.02 -8.80 -22.83
CA GLN A 279 -25.36 -10.02 -23.29
C GLN A 279 -24.61 -10.75 -22.17
N HIS A 280 -24.47 -10.13 -20.99
CA HIS A 280 -23.68 -10.69 -19.91
C HIS A 280 -24.47 -11.76 -19.14
N PRO A 281 -23.98 -13.02 -19.02
CA PRO A 281 -24.75 -14.14 -18.48
C PRO A 281 -25.36 -13.90 -17.09
N ARG A 282 -24.67 -13.13 -16.24
CA ARG A 282 -25.13 -12.78 -14.90
C ARG A 282 -26.04 -11.54 -14.86
N PHE A 283 -25.87 -10.62 -15.79
CA PHE A 283 -26.40 -9.26 -15.65
C PHE A 283 -27.49 -8.89 -16.67
N THR A 284 -27.86 -9.80 -17.57
CA THR A 284 -28.89 -9.58 -18.60
C THR A 284 -30.13 -8.88 -18.07
N TRP A 285 -30.80 -9.47 -17.08
CA TRP A 285 -32.05 -8.93 -16.53
C TRP A 285 -31.85 -7.56 -15.85
N HIS A 286 -30.74 -7.37 -15.14
CA HIS A 286 -30.43 -6.10 -14.47
C HIS A 286 -30.19 -4.98 -15.48
N ALA A 287 -29.44 -5.27 -16.55
CA ALA A 287 -29.18 -4.32 -17.62
C ALA A 287 -30.46 -3.95 -18.38
N GLU A 288 -31.34 -4.93 -18.66
CA GLU A 288 -32.65 -4.69 -19.28
C GLU A 288 -33.54 -3.79 -18.44
N ASN A 289 -33.62 -4.05 -17.13
CA ASN A 289 -34.43 -3.23 -16.23
C ASN A 289 -33.86 -1.80 -16.13
N LEU A 290 -32.55 -1.66 -15.99
CA LEU A 290 -31.91 -0.36 -15.80
C LEU A 290 -31.99 0.53 -17.05
N CYS A 291 -31.99 -0.04 -18.25
CA CYS A 291 -32.21 0.70 -19.50
C CYS A 291 -33.57 1.43 -19.56
N ASN A 292 -34.55 0.99 -18.78
CA ASN A 292 -35.91 1.55 -18.76
C ASN A 292 -36.16 2.47 -17.57
N GLN A 293 -35.12 2.85 -16.82
CA GLN A 293 -35.22 3.64 -15.60
C GLN A 293 -34.24 4.83 -15.61
N PRO A 294 -34.51 5.91 -14.88
CA PRO A 294 -33.53 6.97 -14.68
C PRO A 294 -32.30 6.43 -13.93
N LEU A 295 -31.11 6.70 -14.46
CA LEU A 295 -29.86 6.27 -13.85
C LEU A 295 -29.49 7.15 -12.67
N ASN A 296 -28.95 6.53 -11.61
CA ASN A 296 -28.37 7.24 -10.48
C ASN A 296 -27.11 8.01 -10.91
N ARG A 297 -26.96 9.25 -10.44
CA ARG A 297 -25.85 10.16 -10.79
C ARG A 297 -24.86 10.40 -9.65
N HIS A 298 -24.95 9.63 -8.56
CA HIS A 298 -24.09 9.78 -7.37
C HIS A 298 -22.58 9.76 -7.69
N CYS A 299 -22.16 9.05 -8.75
CA CYS A 299 -20.77 8.99 -9.20
C CYS A 299 -20.43 9.94 -10.37
N VAL A 300 -21.31 10.89 -10.72
CA VAL A 300 -21.11 11.85 -11.82
C VAL A 300 -20.82 13.23 -11.23
N ASP A 301 -19.56 13.65 -11.29
CA ASP A 301 -19.12 14.93 -10.72
C ASP A 301 -17.78 15.36 -11.34
N ASP A 302 -17.82 16.35 -12.24
CA ASP A 302 -16.62 16.90 -12.89
C ASP A 302 -15.65 17.54 -11.88
N SER A 303 -16.14 18.02 -10.74
CA SER A 303 -15.30 18.67 -9.72
C SER A 303 -14.46 17.68 -8.92
N LYS A 304 -14.80 16.38 -8.96
CA LYS A 304 -14.10 15.29 -8.29
C LYS A 304 -13.10 14.57 -9.19
N MET A 305 -12.92 15.07 -10.41
CA MET A 305 -11.99 14.51 -11.37
C MET A 305 -10.54 14.76 -10.99
N THR A 306 -9.74 13.71 -11.13
CA THR A 306 -8.28 13.79 -11.07
C THR A 306 -7.72 13.60 -12.49
N ASP A 307 -6.48 13.11 -12.61
CA ASP A 307 -5.81 12.80 -13.87
C ASP A 307 -6.60 11.76 -14.71
N HIS A 308 -7.42 10.93 -14.06
CA HIS A 308 -8.22 9.87 -14.67
C HIS A 308 -9.62 9.77 -14.02
N HIS A 309 -10.58 9.15 -14.72
CA HIS A 309 -11.90 8.82 -14.20
C HIS A 309 -11.94 7.39 -13.61
N ALA A 310 -13.08 6.99 -13.06
CA ALA A 310 -13.28 5.66 -12.50
C ALA A 310 -13.23 4.52 -13.53
N LEU A 311 -13.05 3.30 -13.03
CA LEU A 311 -13.11 2.07 -13.82
C LEU A 311 -14.54 1.79 -14.29
N ILE A 312 -14.70 1.79 -15.61
CA ILE A 312 -15.91 1.41 -16.33
C ILE A 312 -15.55 0.45 -17.48
N ILE A 313 -16.55 -0.24 -18.02
CA ILE A 313 -16.38 -0.98 -19.28
C ILE A 313 -16.34 0.00 -20.46
N THR A 314 -15.84 -0.46 -21.59
CA THR A 314 -15.88 0.28 -22.86
C THR A 314 -16.95 -0.28 -23.79
N GLU A 315 -17.08 0.31 -24.97
CA GLU A 315 -17.91 -0.17 -26.07
C GLU A 315 -17.47 -1.54 -26.61
N ASN A 316 -16.21 -1.94 -26.37
CA ASN A 316 -15.68 -3.22 -26.82
C ASN A 316 -16.08 -4.31 -25.82
N TYR A 317 -17.09 -5.11 -26.18
CA TYR A 317 -17.48 -6.26 -25.37
C TYR A 317 -16.56 -7.47 -25.62
N PRO A 318 -15.94 -8.05 -24.56
CA PRO A 318 -14.99 -9.13 -24.73
C PRO A 318 -15.67 -10.45 -25.13
N GLN A 319 -15.12 -11.15 -26.13
CA GLN A 319 -15.64 -12.44 -26.60
C GLN A 319 -14.94 -13.64 -25.94
N ARG A 320 -13.65 -13.50 -25.61
CA ARG A 320 -12.84 -14.56 -24.99
C ARG A 320 -11.89 -13.95 -23.98
N LEU A 321 -12.08 -14.32 -22.72
CA LEU A 321 -11.22 -13.94 -21.59
C LEU A 321 -10.87 -15.20 -20.80
N SER A 322 -9.71 -15.22 -20.15
CA SER A 322 -9.43 -16.21 -19.11
C SER A 322 -10.40 -16.07 -17.94
N LEU A 323 -10.51 -17.08 -17.07
CA LEU A 323 -11.45 -17.04 -15.94
C LEU A 323 -11.21 -15.84 -15.02
N ASP A 324 -9.95 -15.52 -14.72
CA ASP A 324 -9.62 -14.38 -13.85
C ASP A 324 -9.92 -13.03 -14.54
N GLU A 325 -9.66 -12.91 -15.84
CA GLU A 325 -10.06 -11.75 -16.64
C GLU A 325 -11.58 -11.58 -16.69
N GLN A 326 -12.33 -12.67 -16.88
CA GLN A 326 -13.80 -12.66 -16.82
C GLN A 326 -14.30 -12.21 -15.45
N ASN A 327 -13.68 -12.69 -14.38
CA ASN A 327 -14.05 -12.32 -13.01
C ASN A 327 -13.82 -10.82 -12.76
N ILE A 328 -12.64 -10.28 -13.11
CA ILE A 328 -12.34 -8.86 -12.93
C ILE A 328 -13.23 -7.98 -13.82
N TYR A 329 -13.44 -8.34 -15.08
CA TYR A 329 -14.38 -7.63 -15.96
C TYR A 329 -15.80 -7.62 -15.37
N SER A 330 -16.28 -8.78 -14.90
CA SER A 330 -17.61 -8.92 -14.28
C SER A 330 -17.74 -8.10 -12.99
N MET A 331 -16.66 -7.94 -12.23
CA MET A 331 -16.65 -7.07 -11.06
C MET A 331 -16.84 -5.60 -11.46
N ILE A 332 -16.08 -5.12 -12.46
CA ILE A 332 -16.20 -3.74 -12.96
C ILE A 332 -17.60 -3.51 -13.56
N ALA A 333 -18.08 -4.40 -14.41
CA ALA A 333 -19.41 -4.34 -15.01
C ALA A 333 -20.53 -4.36 -13.96
N GLY A 334 -20.45 -5.25 -12.97
CA GLY A 334 -21.46 -5.32 -11.91
C GLY A 334 -21.44 -4.10 -11.00
N ARG A 335 -20.25 -3.55 -10.68
CA ARG A 335 -20.15 -2.28 -9.93
C ARG A 335 -20.72 -1.11 -10.73
N MET A 336 -20.56 -1.10 -12.05
CA MET A 336 -21.22 -0.12 -12.91
C MET A 336 -22.74 -0.20 -12.76
N LEU A 337 -23.32 -1.40 -12.81
CA LEU A 337 -24.76 -1.59 -12.59
C LEU A 337 -25.21 -1.19 -11.18
N GLU A 338 -24.41 -1.47 -10.14
CA GLU A 338 -24.68 -1.02 -8.77
C GLU A 338 -24.71 0.51 -8.70
N ALA A 339 -23.66 1.18 -9.19
CA ALA A 339 -23.49 2.64 -9.09
C ALA A 339 -24.61 3.42 -9.80
N PHE A 340 -25.08 2.92 -10.95
CA PHE A 340 -26.16 3.54 -11.72
C PHE A 340 -27.56 3.08 -11.30
N SER A 341 -27.68 2.11 -10.39
CA SER A 341 -28.96 1.71 -9.80
C SER A 341 -29.42 2.66 -8.69
N GLY A 342 -30.73 2.66 -8.42
CA GLY A 342 -31.31 3.41 -7.32
C GLY A 342 -30.83 2.96 -5.93
N LYS A 343 -31.07 3.80 -4.93
CA LYS A 343 -30.74 3.54 -3.52
C LYS A 343 -31.43 2.28 -3.01
N CYS A 344 -30.79 1.57 -2.08
CA CYS A 344 -31.49 0.55 -1.30
C CYS A 344 -32.25 1.24 -0.16
N LEU A 345 -33.54 0.93 0.00
CA LEU A 345 -34.33 1.40 1.14
C LEU A 345 -34.48 0.29 2.15
N LYS A 346 -33.93 0.50 3.35
CA LYS A 346 -34.05 -0.42 4.48
C LYS A 346 -34.98 0.15 5.52
N GLU A 347 -35.82 -0.69 6.09
CA GLU A 347 -36.59 -0.36 7.28
C GLU A 347 -35.90 -1.00 8.48
N THR A 348 -35.45 -0.18 9.43
CA THR A 348 -34.84 -0.62 10.68
C THR A 348 -35.82 -0.39 11.81
N VAL A 349 -36.02 -1.40 12.64
CA VAL A 349 -36.83 -1.36 13.86
C VAL A 349 -35.90 -1.59 15.05
N SER A 350 -35.88 -0.65 15.99
CA SER A 350 -35.16 -0.76 17.26
C SER A 350 -36.16 -0.67 18.40
N VAL A 351 -36.15 -1.67 19.28
CA VAL A 351 -37.06 -1.75 20.43
C VAL A 351 -36.23 -1.76 21.69
N GLN A 352 -36.62 -0.96 22.68
CA GLN A 352 -36.10 -1.04 24.05
C GLN A 352 -37.21 -1.36 25.03
N ALA A 353 -36.94 -2.30 25.93
CA ALA A 353 -37.82 -2.66 27.03
C ALA A 353 -37.11 -2.47 28.37
N ASP A 354 -37.80 -1.88 29.33
CA ASP A 354 -37.38 -1.76 30.72
C ASP A 354 -37.91 -2.96 31.51
N CYS A 355 -37.00 -3.62 32.23
CA CYS A 355 -37.34 -4.60 33.25
C CYS A 355 -36.69 -4.13 34.56
N ASN A 356 -37.50 -3.63 35.48
CA ASN A 356 -37.08 -3.12 36.80
C ASN A 356 -35.85 -2.19 36.76
N GLY A 357 -35.86 -1.23 35.82
CA GLY A 357 -34.80 -0.23 35.64
C GLY A 357 -33.60 -0.70 34.80
N VAL A 358 -33.63 -1.93 34.27
CA VAL A 358 -32.60 -2.46 33.36
C VAL A 358 -33.14 -2.46 31.93
N LEU A 359 -32.43 -1.82 31.02
CA LEU A 359 -32.85 -1.65 29.61
C LEU A 359 -32.32 -2.76 28.71
N PHE A 360 -33.23 -3.45 28.04
CA PHE A 360 -32.96 -4.51 27.07
C PHE A 360 -33.37 -4.07 25.66
N GLY A 361 -32.49 -4.29 24.69
CA GLY A 361 -32.70 -3.89 23.29
C GLY A 361 -32.75 -5.06 22.31
N ILE A 362 -33.54 -4.91 21.27
CA ILE A 362 -33.49 -5.75 20.07
C ILE A 362 -33.59 -4.87 18.82
N LYS A 363 -32.86 -5.23 17.78
CA LYS A 363 -32.90 -4.56 16.47
C LYS A 363 -33.18 -5.58 15.38
N GLY A 364 -33.96 -5.15 14.40
CA GLY A 364 -34.24 -5.88 13.18
C GLY A 364 -34.20 -4.95 12.00
N SER A 365 -33.87 -5.49 10.83
CA SER A 365 -33.88 -4.72 9.58
C SER A 365 -34.47 -5.54 8.45
N GLN A 366 -35.14 -4.88 7.51
CA GLN A 366 -35.63 -5.50 6.29
C GLN A 366 -35.41 -4.58 5.08
N ILE A 367 -35.08 -5.17 3.93
CA ILE A 367 -34.98 -4.45 2.67
C ILE A 367 -36.40 -4.25 2.12
N LYS A 368 -36.82 -2.99 1.97
CA LYS A 368 -38.09 -2.60 1.34
C LYS A 368 -37.94 -2.45 -0.16
N VAL A 369 -36.86 -1.78 -0.58
CA VAL A 369 -36.48 -1.61 -1.98
C VAL A 369 -35.04 -2.09 -2.12
N PRO A 370 -34.77 -3.16 -2.89
CA PRO A 370 -33.41 -3.68 -3.05
C PRO A 370 -32.43 -2.66 -3.64
N GLY A 371 -32.89 -1.85 -4.60
CA GLY A 371 -32.02 -0.91 -5.31
C GLY A 371 -30.77 -1.60 -5.86
N TRP A 372 -29.62 -0.95 -5.72
CA TRP A 372 -28.31 -1.48 -6.13
C TRP A 372 -27.94 -2.84 -5.48
N ARG A 373 -28.44 -3.16 -4.28
CA ARG A 373 -28.16 -4.46 -3.64
C ARG A 373 -28.74 -5.64 -4.42
N GLY A 374 -29.74 -5.38 -5.27
CA GLY A 374 -30.35 -6.38 -6.13
C GLY A 374 -29.43 -6.93 -7.21
N ILE A 375 -28.32 -6.24 -7.56
CA ILE A 375 -27.40 -6.66 -8.63
C ILE A 375 -26.66 -7.96 -8.28
N TYR A 376 -26.20 -8.08 -7.04
CA TYR A 376 -25.50 -9.27 -6.56
C TYR A 376 -26.36 -10.16 -5.67
N ASN A 377 -27.44 -9.62 -5.07
CA ASN A 377 -28.26 -10.28 -4.05
C ASN A 377 -27.41 -10.90 -2.92
N GLU A 378 -26.28 -10.27 -2.61
CA GLU A 378 -25.39 -10.73 -1.54
C GLU A 378 -26.07 -10.47 -0.19
N PRO A 379 -26.24 -11.51 0.66
CA PRO A 379 -26.75 -11.32 2.01
C PRO A 379 -25.81 -10.38 2.75
N SER A 380 -26.36 -9.35 3.38
CA SER A 380 -25.54 -8.41 4.14
C SER A 380 -24.98 -9.12 5.38
N GLU A 381 -23.65 -9.22 5.51
CA GLU A 381 -22.99 -9.75 6.72
C GLU A 381 -23.40 -9.00 8.01
N LYS A 382 -23.98 -7.80 7.88
CA LYS A 382 -24.48 -6.93 8.95
C LYS A 382 -26.01 -6.84 9.04
N GLU A 383 -26.77 -7.78 8.44
CA GLU A 383 -28.21 -7.85 8.73
C GLU A 383 -28.40 -8.27 10.20
N GLU A 384 -28.45 -7.27 11.08
CA GLU A 384 -28.85 -7.43 12.47
C GLU A 384 -30.36 -7.75 12.49
N GLY A 385 -30.66 -9.01 12.79
CA GLY A 385 -31.99 -9.44 13.21
C GLY A 385 -32.91 -9.92 12.10
N SER A 386 -33.71 -10.92 12.42
CA SER A 386 -34.87 -11.35 11.64
C SER A 386 -35.97 -10.29 11.65
N LEU A 387 -36.94 -10.44 10.73
CA LEU A 387 -38.21 -9.69 10.73
C LEU A 387 -38.85 -9.70 12.13
N LEU A 388 -38.81 -8.55 12.79
CA LEU A 388 -39.40 -8.35 14.12
C LEU A 388 -40.92 -8.21 14.01
N PRO A 389 -41.69 -8.72 14.99
CA PRO A 389 -43.11 -8.39 15.11
C PRO A 389 -43.29 -6.89 15.42
N GLU A 390 -44.49 -6.36 15.22
CA GLU A 390 -44.81 -4.96 15.47
C GLU A 390 -44.91 -4.65 16.97
N PHE A 391 -44.19 -3.66 17.48
CA PHE A 391 -44.20 -3.23 18.89
C PHE A 391 -44.87 -1.88 19.10
N GLN A 392 -45.48 -1.71 20.26
CA GLN A 392 -46.04 -0.44 20.71
C GLN A 392 -45.33 0.04 21.98
N GLU A 393 -45.18 1.36 22.12
CA GLU A 393 -44.73 1.92 23.40
C GLU A 393 -45.74 1.61 24.49
N ASP A 394 -45.24 1.48 25.71
CA ASP A 394 -45.97 1.05 26.90
C ASP A 394 -46.52 -0.38 26.88
N GLU A 395 -46.27 -1.16 25.82
CA GLU A 395 -46.64 -2.57 25.72
C GLU A 395 -45.93 -3.41 26.80
N ILE A 396 -46.66 -4.35 27.39
CA ILE A 396 -46.12 -5.27 28.40
C ILE A 396 -45.76 -6.61 27.75
N LEU A 397 -44.50 -6.99 27.86
CA LEU A 397 -43.93 -8.24 27.35
C LEU A 397 -43.77 -9.25 28.49
N PRO A 398 -44.14 -10.53 28.30
CA PRO A 398 -43.87 -11.56 29.30
C PRO A 398 -42.37 -11.86 29.38
N VAL A 399 -41.83 -11.97 30.58
CA VAL A 399 -40.45 -12.44 30.81
C VAL A 399 -40.47 -13.96 30.95
N LEU A 400 -39.85 -14.64 29.99
CA LEU A 400 -39.72 -16.10 29.97
C LEU A 400 -38.46 -16.58 30.69
N GLY A 401 -37.45 -15.71 30.79
CA GLY A 401 -36.20 -16.02 31.48
C GLY A 401 -35.15 -14.93 31.28
N ILE A 402 -34.18 -14.91 32.19
CA ILE A 402 -33.02 -14.02 32.14
C ILE A 402 -31.75 -14.87 32.06
N ASP A 403 -31.04 -14.75 30.95
CA ASP A 403 -29.81 -15.47 30.67
C ASP A 403 -28.59 -14.54 30.76
N THR A 404 -27.42 -15.13 30.99
CA THR A 404 -26.14 -14.41 30.92
C THR A 404 -25.35 -14.86 29.71
N LEU A 405 -25.07 -13.93 28.81
CA LEU A 405 -24.19 -14.15 27.67
C LEU A 405 -22.77 -13.69 27.98
N VAL A 406 -21.86 -14.65 28.06
CA VAL A 406 -20.42 -14.38 28.24
C VAL A 406 -19.79 -14.22 26.86
N LYS A 407 -19.21 -13.05 26.61
CA LYS A 407 -18.38 -12.79 25.42
C LYS A 407 -16.95 -12.51 25.85
N LYS A 408 -16.04 -12.58 24.89
CA LYS A 408 -14.64 -12.18 25.07
C LYS A 408 -14.32 -11.04 24.13
N THR A 409 -13.51 -10.10 24.59
CA THR A 409 -12.90 -9.12 23.69
C THR A 409 -12.05 -9.85 22.65
N LYS A 410 -11.94 -9.28 21.46
CA LYS A 410 -11.13 -9.82 20.36
C LYS A 410 -10.16 -8.75 19.88
N PRO A 411 -8.92 -9.10 19.52
CA PRO A 411 -8.03 -8.16 18.86
C PRO A 411 -8.56 -7.82 17.47
N GLN A 412 -8.05 -6.73 16.90
CA GLN A 412 -8.27 -6.48 15.47
C GLN A 412 -7.65 -7.63 14.65
N PRO A 413 -8.30 -8.09 13.56
CA PRO A 413 -7.74 -9.11 12.69
C PRO A 413 -6.37 -8.71 12.13
N ILE A 414 -5.51 -9.69 11.94
CA ILE A 414 -4.26 -9.53 11.19
C ILE A 414 -4.58 -8.99 9.79
N PHE A 415 -3.71 -8.15 9.26
CA PHE A 415 -3.91 -7.59 7.94
C PHE A 415 -3.98 -8.67 6.87
N THR A 416 -4.89 -8.49 5.95
CA THR A 416 -4.87 -9.05 4.60
C THR A 416 -4.41 -7.96 3.63
N GLU A 417 -4.15 -8.29 2.37
CA GLU A 417 -3.87 -7.23 1.38
C GLU A 417 -5.03 -6.22 1.27
N ALA A 418 -6.28 -6.68 1.27
CA ALA A 418 -7.44 -5.78 1.25
C ALA A 418 -7.48 -4.81 2.43
N SER A 419 -7.25 -5.31 3.66
CA SER A 419 -7.31 -4.45 4.84
C SER A 419 -6.06 -3.59 5.00
N LEU A 420 -4.90 -4.01 4.49
CA LEU A 420 -3.71 -3.17 4.43
C LEU A 420 -3.87 -2.05 3.41
N LEU A 421 -4.39 -2.33 2.20
CA LEU A 421 -4.68 -1.30 1.20
C LEU A 421 -5.64 -0.24 1.75
N ALA A 422 -6.70 -0.67 2.45
CA ALA A 422 -7.62 0.26 3.11
C ALA A 422 -6.93 1.11 4.19
N ALA A 423 -6.01 0.51 4.96
CA ALA A 423 -5.25 1.24 5.96
C ALA A 423 -4.26 2.23 5.33
N MET A 424 -3.57 1.86 4.25
CA MET A 424 -2.67 2.75 3.51
C MET A 424 -3.42 3.91 2.88
N GLU A 425 -4.62 3.68 2.33
CA GLU A 425 -5.47 4.73 1.78
C GLU A 425 -6.00 5.68 2.86
N GLY A 426 -6.49 5.14 3.98
CA GLY A 426 -7.14 5.92 5.03
C GLY A 426 -6.22 6.49 6.11
N CYS A 427 -4.91 6.24 6.07
CA CYS A 427 -4.00 6.60 7.18
C CYS A 427 -3.84 8.11 7.39
N GLY A 428 -4.14 8.95 6.38
CA GLY A 428 -4.12 10.40 6.52
C GLY A 428 -5.13 10.90 7.55
N ARG A 429 -6.27 10.21 7.70
CA ARG A 429 -7.37 10.61 8.60
C ARG A 429 -7.00 10.56 10.09
N THR A 430 -5.95 9.83 10.44
CA THR A 430 -5.48 9.68 11.81
C THR A 430 -4.37 10.67 12.17
N LEU A 431 -3.99 11.57 11.26
CA LEU A 431 -2.98 12.59 11.54
C LEU A 431 -3.56 13.71 12.40
N ASP A 432 -2.73 14.34 13.24
CA ASP A 432 -3.19 15.42 14.12
C ASP A 432 -3.30 16.75 13.35
N ASP A 433 -2.37 17.04 12.44
CA ASP A 433 -2.34 18.28 11.65
C ASP A 433 -3.36 18.26 10.49
N GLU A 434 -4.18 19.30 10.40
CA GLU A 434 -5.24 19.40 9.38
C GLU A 434 -4.71 19.57 7.96
N LYS A 435 -3.57 20.24 7.75
CA LYS A 435 -2.97 20.35 6.41
C LYS A 435 -2.39 19.03 5.96
N GLU A 436 -1.80 18.26 6.87
CA GLU A 436 -1.33 16.91 6.56
C GLU A 436 -2.49 15.96 6.24
N LYS A 437 -3.61 16.07 6.96
CA LYS A 437 -4.85 15.34 6.65
C LYS A 437 -5.34 15.66 5.24
N GLU A 438 -5.49 16.95 4.91
CA GLU A 438 -5.94 17.43 3.60
C GLU A 438 -5.01 16.94 2.49
N ALA A 439 -3.69 17.09 2.65
CA ALA A 439 -2.71 16.64 1.67
C ALA A 439 -2.69 15.12 1.45
N MET A 440 -3.18 14.33 2.41
CA MET A 440 -3.26 12.87 2.32
C MET A 440 -4.67 12.34 2.03
N GLU A 441 -5.68 13.20 1.90
CA GLU A 441 -7.09 12.78 1.78
C GLU A 441 -7.32 11.87 0.58
N ASP A 442 -6.79 12.25 -0.58
CA ASP A 442 -6.99 11.53 -1.85
C ASP A 442 -5.96 10.41 -2.09
N SER A 443 -4.75 10.57 -1.55
CA SER A 443 -3.61 9.71 -1.91
C SER A 443 -3.16 8.77 -0.81
N GLY A 444 -3.45 9.03 0.47
CA GLY A 444 -2.94 8.23 1.58
C GLY A 444 -1.43 7.94 1.50
N LEU A 445 -1.02 6.80 2.03
CA LEU A 445 0.36 6.32 1.98
C LEU A 445 0.67 5.64 0.63
N GLY A 446 1.23 6.42 -0.29
CA GLY A 446 1.56 5.97 -1.64
C GLY A 446 0.34 5.98 -2.58
N THR A 447 0.58 6.16 -3.88
CA THR A 447 -0.51 6.27 -4.87
C THR A 447 -1.16 4.91 -5.18
N PRO A 448 -2.41 4.88 -5.67
CA PRO A 448 -3.08 3.63 -6.08
C PRO A 448 -2.21 2.72 -6.97
N ALA A 449 -1.46 3.30 -7.91
CA ALA A 449 -0.57 2.59 -8.81
C ALA A 449 0.69 1.97 -8.14
N THR A 450 1.06 2.39 -6.93
CA THR A 450 2.31 1.99 -6.26
C THR A 450 2.09 1.11 -5.03
N ARG A 451 0.92 1.17 -4.38
CA ARG A 451 0.62 0.39 -3.16
C ARG A 451 0.84 -1.12 -3.35
N ALA A 452 0.38 -1.70 -4.46
CA ALA A 452 0.62 -3.10 -4.78
C ALA A 452 2.12 -3.43 -4.87
N GLY A 453 2.90 -2.60 -5.56
CA GLY A 453 4.35 -2.76 -5.68
C GLY A 453 5.09 -2.63 -4.33
N ILE A 454 4.56 -1.84 -3.39
CA ILE A 454 5.10 -1.76 -2.03
C ILE A 454 4.88 -3.06 -1.27
N ILE A 455 3.70 -3.68 -1.38
CA ILE A 455 3.42 -4.99 -0.75
C ILE A 455 4.39 -6.05 -1.30
N GLU A 456 4.54 -6.12 -2.63
CA GLU A 456 5.49 -7.05 -3.24
C GLU A 456 6.94 -6.74 -2.87
N LEU A 457 7.31 -5.48 -2.70
CA LEU A 457 8.63 -5.09 -2.23
C LEU A 457 8.89 -5.61 -0.81
N LEU A 458 7.95 -5.46 0.12
CA LEU A 458 8.09 -5.97 1.49
C LEU A 458 8.27 -7.49 1.51
N ILE A 459 7.56 -8.20 0.63
CA ILE A 459 7.66 -9.65 0.47
C ILE A 459 9.00 -10.05 -0.16
N ALA A 460 9.40 -9.40 -1.25
CA ALA A 460 10.68 -9.63 -1.94
C ALA A 460 11.90 -9.32 -1.04
N ARG A 461 11.72 -8.44 -0.05
CA ARG A 461 12.73 -8.13 0.98
C ARG A 461 12.67 -9.09 2.17
N HIS A 462 11.78 -10.07 2.17
CA HIS A 462 11.52 -11.00 3.27
C HIS A 462 11.20 -10.28 4.59
N TYR A 463 10.52 -9.14 4.55
CA TYR A 463 10.00 -8.50 5.76
C TYR A 463 8.63 -9.02 6.13
N VAL A 464 7.84 -9.40 5.13
CA VAL A 464 6.47 -9.89 5.27
C VAL A 464 6.32 -11.15 4.43
N GLU A 465 5.47 -12.06 4.86
CA GLU A 465 5.08 -13.23 4.09
C GLU A 465 3.56 -13.37 4.04
N ARG A 466 3.08 -14.04 2.99
CA ARG A 466 1.67 -14.42 2.85
C ARG A 466 1.44 -15.74 3.57
N ASN A 467 0.56 -15.74 4.57
CA ASN A 467 0.06 -16.95 5.22
C ASN A 467 -1.45 -17.06 4.96
N GLY A 468 -1.82 -17.86 3.96
CA GLY A 468 -3.17 -17.81 3.40
C GLY A 468 -3.47 -16.40 2.86
N ARG A 469 -4.56 -15.78 3.34
CA ARG A 469 -4.93 -14.40 2.98
C ARG A 469 -4.27 -13.33 3.86
N SER A 470 -3.61 -13.74 4.94
CA SER A 470 -3.01 -12.84 5.93
C SER A 470 -1.58 -12.46 5.56
N LEU A 471 -1.19 -11.25 5.90
CA LEU A 471 0.17 -10.73 5.83
C LEU A 471 0.79 -10.78 7.23
N ILE A 472 1.85 -11.58 7.38
CA ILE A 472 2.53 -11.79 8.66
C ILE A 472 3.97 -11.26 8.54
N PRO A 473 4.47 -10.49 9.53
CA PRO A 473 5.86 -10.07 9.52
C PRO A 473 6.78 -11.26 9.79
N THR A 474 7.87 -11.35 9.06
CA THR A 474 8.94 -12.34 9.33
C THR A 474 9.79 -11.88 10.53
N PRO A 475 10.67 -12.74 11.08
CA PRO A 475 11.65 -12.31 12.09
C PRO A 475 12.48 -11.12 11.63
N LYS A 476 12.86 -11.08 10.35
CA LYS A 476 13.59 -9.97 9.74
C LYS A 476 12.74 -8.69 9.70
N GLY A 477 11.46 -8.79 9.37
CA GLY A 477 10.54 -7.65 9.37
C GLY A 477 10.33 -7.06 10.77
N LEU A 478 10.19 -7.92 11.78
CA LEU A 478 10.12 -7.50 13.19
C LEU A 478 11.42 -6.84 13.66
N GLU A 479 12.59 -7.42 13.33
CA GLU A 479 13.90 -6.83 13.63
C GLU A 479 14.02 -5.41 13.05
N VAL A 480 13.70 -5.25 11.76
CA VAL A 480 13.74 -3.93 11.11
C VAL A 480 12.75 -2.97 11.76
N TYR A 481 11.52 -3.42 12.02
CA TYR A 481 10.51 -2.62 12.71
C TYR A 481 11.00 -2.14 14.08
N ASP A 482 11.55 -3.03 14.91
CA ASP A 482 12.04 -2.66 16.24
C ASP A 482 13.15 -1.62 16.20
N ILE A 483 13.99 -1.64 15.16
CA ILE A 483 15.05 -0.66 14.95
C ILE A 483 14.50 0.73 14.55
N VAL A 484 13.42 0.77 13.74
CA VAL A 484 12.96 2.01 13.09
C VAL A 484 11.62 2.55 13.60
N LYS A 485 10.88 1.82 14.44
CA LYS A 485 9.51 2.18 14.86
C LYS A 485 9.39 3.55 15.53
N GLU A 486 10.42 4.00 16.25
CA GLU A 486 10.47 5.32 16.89
C GLU A 486 11.09 6.42 16.00
N LYS A 487 11.46 6.08 14.76
CA LYS A 487 12.09 7.02 13.82
C LYS A 487 11.06 7.63 12.89
N MET A 488 11.30 8.88 12.48
CA MET A 488 10.42 9.60 11.55
C MET A 488 10.12 8.83 10.26
N ILE A 489 11.08 8.04 9.75
CA ILE A 489 10.90 7.26 8.51
C ILE A 489 9.79 6.20 8.62
N ALA A 490 9.42 5.78 9.83
CA ALA A 490 8.32 4.85 10.09
C ALA A 490 6.99 5.55 10.40
N ASN A 491 6.98 6.88 10.50
CA ASN A 491 5.78 7.66 10.82
C ASN A 491 5.05 8.09 9.54
N VAL A 492 3.73 7.89 9.52
CA VAL A 492 2.84 8.35 8.44
C VAL A 492 2.86 9.87 8.33
N SER A 493 2.99 10.61 9.44
CA SER A 493 3.02 12.08 9.41
C SER A 493 4.18 12.63 8.58
N MET A 494 5.35 11.97 8.58
CA MET A 494 6.46 12.36 7.71
C MET A 494 6.06 12.30 6.23
N THR A 495 5.28 11.28 5.85
CA THR A 495 4.74 11.17 4.48
C THR A 495 3.75 12.30 4.21
N GLY A 496 2.84 12.60 5.14
CA GLY A 496 1.86 13.68 5.02
C GLY A 496 2.47 15.05 4.88
N GLY A 497 3.43 15.39 5.75
CA GLY A 497 4.18 16.64 5.66
C GLY A 497 4.93 16.80 4.33
N TRP A 498 5.45 15.71 3.76
CA TRP A 498 6.08 15.76 2.43
C TRP A 498 5.04 15.99 1.32
N GLU A 499 3.91 15.30 1.32
CA GLU A 499 2.87 15.51 0.30
C GLU A 499 2.29 16.94 0.39
N CYS A 500 2.16 17.50 1.60
CA CYS A 500 1.81 18.89 1.83
C CYS A 500 2.84 19.85 1.22
N ALA A 501 4.13 19.69 1.55
CA ALA A 501 5.19 20.53 1.00
C ALA A 501 5.31 20.42 -0.54
N LEU A 502 5.08 19.22 -1.10
CA LEU A 502 5.04 19.02 -2.55
C LEU A 502 3.87 19.78 -3.18
N HIS A 503 2.69 19.78 -2.57
CA HIS A 503 1.55 20.58 -3.02
C HIS A 503 1.82 22.10 -2.91
N GLU A 504 2.54 22.53 -1.87
CA GLU A 504 2.98 23.92 -1.75
C GLU A 504 3.97 24.32 -2.84
N ILE A 505 4.81 23.40 -3.35
CA ILE A 505 5.65 23.64 -4.53
C ILE A 505 4.79 23.80 -5.78
N GLU A 506 3.78 22.94 -5.99
CA GLU A 506 2.87 23.03 -7.14
C GLU A 506 2.15 24.37 -7.22
N THR A 507 1.70 24.87 -6.06
CA THR A 507 1.01 26.15 -5.94
C THR A 507 1.95 27.35 -5.87
N GLY A 508 3.28 27.12 -5.89
CA GLY A 508 4.29 28.17 -5.83
C GLY A 508 4.46 28.85 -4.46
N LYS A 509 3.88 28.27 -3.39
CA LYS A 509 3.99 28.77 -2.02
C LYS A 509 5.35 28.48 -1.39
N VAL A 510 5.98 27.36 -1.76
CA VAL A 510 7.31 26.94 -1.27
C VAL A 510 8.26 26.72 -2.44
N SER A 511 9.51 27.14 -2.26
CA SER A 511 10.56 26.90 -3.26
C SER A 511 11.05 25.45 -3.22
N THR A 512 11.45 24.91 -4.37
CA THR A 512 12.04 23.57 -4.45
C THR A 512 13.33 23.48 -3.63
N GLU A 513 14.10 24.55 -3.57
CA GLU A 513 15.37 24.65 -2.83
C GLU A 513 15.14 24.48 -1.32
N THR A 514 14.13 25.15 -0.77
CA THR A 514 13.75 25.01 0.66
C THR A 514 13.38 23.57 1.00
N PHE A 515 12.58 22.93 0.13
CA PHE A 515 12.21 21.53 0.31
C PHE A 515 13.42 20.61 0.19
N THR A 516 14.26 20.74 -0.84
CA THR A 516 15.46 19.91 -1.01
C THR A 516 16.43 20.07 0.17
N GLN A 517 16.58 21.27 0.73
CA GLN A 517 17.39 21.48 1.94
C GLN A 517 16.84 20.71 3.14
N SER A 518 15.53 20.76 3.38
CA SER A 518 14.91 20.02 4.49
C SER A 518 15.09 18.50 4.33
N ILE A 519 14.97 17.99 3.10
CA ILE A 519 15.22 16.59 2.76
C ILE A 519 16.68 16.21 3.02
N ASN A 520 17.63 17.05 2.62
CA ASN A 520 19.06 16.81 2.84
C ASN A 520 19.40 16.79 4.34
N SER A 521 18.88 17.74 5.13
CA SER A 521 19.03 17.78 6.58
C SER A 521 18.47 16.52 7.23
N TYR A 522 17.25 16.11 6.84
CA TYR A 522 16.64 14.89 7.34
C TYR A 522 17.46 13.65 6.96
N THR A 523 17.98 13.59 5.74
CA THR A 523 18.81 12.48 5.25
C THR A 523 20.10 12.34 6.07
N GLN A 524 20.73 13.46 6.43
CA GLN A 524 21.90 13.46 7.31
C GLN A 524 21.55 12.96 8.71
N GLN A 525 20.42 13.41 9.27
CA GLN A 525 19.93 12.97 10.56
C GLN A 525 19.69 11.45 10.58
N ILE A 526 18.84 10.92 9.69
CA ILE A 526 18.49 9.49 9.69
C ILE A 526 19.71 8.59 9.43
N THR A 527 20.63 9.03 8.57
CA THR A 527 21.91 8.33 8.32
C THR A 527 22.73 8.24 9.61
N SER A 528 22.85 9.35 10.34
CA SER A 528 23.64 9.41 11.58
C SER A 528 23.02 8.56 12.67
N GLU A 529 21.70 8.65 12.85
CA GLU A 529 20.95 7.83 13.79
C GLU A 529 21.10 6.32 13.54
N LEU A 530 21.04 5.90 12.27
CA LEU A 530 21.15 4.48 11.90
C LEU A 530 22.59 3.97 12.04
N LEU A 531 23.60 4.76 11.67
CA LEU A 531 25.01 4.37 11.81
C LEU A 531 25.48 4.33 13.26
N ALA A 532 24.83 5.08 14.16
CA ALA A 532 25.11 5.06 15.59
C ALA A 532 24.55 3.82 16.31
N LEU A 533 23.73 3.00 15.64
CA LEU A 533 23.15 1.80 16.23
C LEU A 533 24.24 0.79 16.60
N LYS A 534 24.27 0.40 17.88
CA LYS A 534 25.06 -0.75 18.36
C LYS A 534 24.19 -1.99 18.26
N LEU A 535 24.12 -2.58 17.06
CA LEU A 535 23.42 -3.85 16.87
C LEU A 535 24.32 -4.98 17.34
N ASN A 536 23.82 -5.81 18.26
CA ASN A 536 24.53 -7.00 18.70
C ASN A 536 24.54 -8.01 17.55
N HIS A 537 25.74 -8.51 17.22
CA HIS A 537 25.94 -9.48 16.14
C HIS A 537 26.37 -10.84 16.72
N PRO A 538 25.52 -11.53 17.51
CA PRO A 538 25.92 -12.74 18.24
C PRO A 538 26.45 -13.86 17.34
N ASP A 539 26.04 -13.89 16.06
CA ASP A 539 26.43 -14.92 15.10
C ASP A 539 27.72 -14.60 14.32
N LEU A 540 28.23 -13.37 14.39
CA LEU A 540 29.43 -13.00 13.65
C LEU A 540 30.68 -13.38 14.46
N PRO A 541 31.73 -13.94 13.82
CA PRO A 541 32.99 -14.20 14.51
C PRO A 541 33.63 -12.89 15.02
N HIS A 542 34.06 -12.88 16.28
CA HIS A 542 34.75 -11.76 16.92
C HIS A 542 36.23 -12.08 17.11
N CYS A 543 37.11 -11.12 16.79
CA CYS A 543 38.53 -11.18 17.13
C CYS A 543 39.10 -9.77 17.35
N ASN A 544 40.23 -9.66 18.03
CA ASN A 544 40.88 -8.37 18.26
C ASN A 544 41.35 -7.75 16.94
N CYS A 545 41.29 -6.43 16.84
CA CYS A 545 41.79 -5.72 15.66
C CYS A 545 43.32 -5.77 15.58
N PRO A 546 43.92 -6.27 14.48
CA PRO A 546 45.38 -6.31 14.36
C PRO A 546 45.99 -4.91 14.20
N LYS A 547 45.18 -3.90 13.84
CA LYS A 547 45.65 -2.51 13.65
C LYS A 547 45.62 -1.65 14.92
N CYS A 548 44.56 -1.72 15.73
CA CYS A 548 44.41 -0.85 16.90
C CYS A 548 44.21 -1.60 18.23
N GLY A 549 44.13 -2.94 18.21
CA GLY A 549 43.91 -3.74 19.41
C GLY A 549 42.49 -3.68 19.98
N ALA A 550 41.55 -2.96 19.34
CA ALA A 550 40.15 -2.92 19.76
C ALA A 550 39.56 -4.34 19.86
N GLU A 551 38.70 -4.56 20.86
CA GLU A 551 38.22 -5.89 21.28
C GLU A 551 37.39 -6.62 20.20
N THR A 552 36.93 -5.94 19.15
CA THR A 552 36.05 -6.58 18.16
C THR A 552 36.28 -6.09 16.74
N ILE A 553 36.74 -7.00 15.88
CA ILE A 553 36.47 -6.97 14.45
C ILE A 553 35.21 -7.76 14.19
N ILE A 554 34.32 -7.16 13.40
CA ILE A 554 33.10 -7.80 12.92
C ILE A 554 33.38 -8.32 11.51
N VAL A 555 33.26 -9.64 11.31
CA VAL A 555 33.43 -10.30 10.01
C VAL A 555 32.09 -10.33 9.27
N PHE A 556 31.83 -9.39 8.38
CA PHE A 556 30.63 -9.39 7.54
C PHE A 556 30.76 -10.32 6.33
N ASN A 557 29.67 -10.50 5.58
CA ASN A 557 29.65 -11.32 4.36
C ASN A 557 30.67 -10.88 3.30
N LYS A 558 31.03 -9.60 3.20
CA LYS A 558 31.97 -9.13 2.16
C LYS A 558 33.29 -8.59 2.71
N VAL A 559 33.34 -8.24 3.99
CA VAL A 559 34.47 -7.51 4.57
C VAL A 559 34.51 -7.73 6.08
N ALA A 560 35.68 -7.81 6.67
CA ALA A 560 35.87 -7.67 8.10
C ALA A 560 36.33 -6.23 8.42
N LYS A 561 35.69 -5.59 9.40
CA LYS A 561 35.93 -4.19 9.77
C LYS A 561 36.11 -4.06 11.27
N CYS A 562 37.01 -3.16 11.69
CA CYS A 562 37.15 -2.78 13.09
C CYS A 562 35.88 -2.08 13.61
N SER A 563 35.45 -2.43 14.83
CA SER A 563 34.33 -1.77 15.50
C SER A 563 34.64 -0.35 15.95
N ASP A 564 35.92 -0.01 16.16
CA ASP A 564 36.37 1.35 16.49
C ASP A 564 36.23 2.28 15.27
N PRO A 565 35.37 3.33 15.35
CA PRO A 565 35.17 4.28 14.26
C PRO A 565 36.44 5.03 13.84
N ASN A 566 37.42 5.18 14.74
CA ASN A 566 38.68 5.86 14.47
C ASN A 566 39.71 4.94 13.78
N CYS A 567 39.42 3.64 13.68
CA CYS A 567 40.30 2.66 13.06
C CYS A 567 39.78 2.27 11.66
N GLY A 568 40.44 2.78 10.61
CA GLY A 568 40.11 2.48 9.22
C GLY A 568 40.54 1.09 8.70
N PHE A 569 40.63 0.07 9.56
CA PHE A 569 41.02 -1.29 9.13
C PHE A 569 39.88 -1.98 8.37
N LEU A 570 40.21 -2.56 7.21
CA LEU A 570 39.31 -3.33 6.36
C LEU A 570 40.03 -4.54 5.77
N LEU A 571 39.40 -5.72 5.84
CA LEU A 571 39.84 -6.94 5.16
C LEU A 571 38.72 -7.47 4.28
N PHE A 572 38.85 -7.38 2.96
CA PHE A 572 37.85 -7.90 2.03
C PHE A 572 37.82 -9.43 2.01
N ARG A 573 36.62 -10.02 1.96
CA ARG A 573 36.43 -11.47 1.83
C ARG A 573 36.89 -11.98 0.47
N THR A 574 36.72 -11.18 -0.58
CA THR A 574 37.14 -11.56 -1.93
C THR A 574 38.57 -11.10 -2.20
N PHE A 575 39.45 -12.03 -2.57
CA PHE A 575 40.81 -11.74 -2.97
C PHE A 575 41.19 -12.53 -4.23
N ASN A 576 41.69 -11.84 -5.26
CA ASN A 576 42.06 -12.43 -6.56
C ASN A 576 41.00 -13.38 -7.15
N GLY A 577 39.73 -12.97 -7.10
CA GLY A 577 38.59 -13.71 -7.65
C GLY A 577 38.11 -14.89 -6.80
N ARG A 578 38.65 -15.07 -5.59
CA ARG A 578 38.23 -16.11 -4.64
C ARG A 578 37.60 -15.49 -3.40
N GLU A 579 36.52 -16.08 -2.90
CA GLU A 579 35.97 -15.76 -1.58
C GLU A 579 36.68 -16.58 -0.48
N LEU A 580 37.10 -15.88 0.57
CA LEU A 580 37.69 -16.47 1.76
C LEU A 580 36.58 -16.97 2.71
N THR A 581 36.81 -18.12 3.34
CA THR A 581 35.93 -18.62 4.40
C THR A 581 36.13 -17.82 5.69
N ASP A 582 35.16 -17.86 6.62
CA ASP A 582 35.29 -17.20 7.92
C ASP A 582 36.57 -17.62 8.64
N ASN A 583 36.87 -18.92 8.65
CA ASN A 583 38.11 -19.44 9.24
C ASN A 583 39.37 -18.87 8.58
N GLN A 584 39.37 -18.65 7.26
CA GLN A 584 40.52 -18.04 6.57
C GLN A 584 40.66 -16.57 6.92
N MET A 585 39.55 -15.84 6.99
CA MET A 585 39.57 -14.45 7.43
C MET A 585 40.04 -14.34 8.89
N LEU A 586 39.53 -15.18 9.79
CA LEU A 586 39.94 -15.22 11.19
C LEU A 586 41.43 -15.55 11.36
N LEU A 587 41.97 -16.48 10.57
CA LEU A 587 43.41 -16.76 10.56
C LEU A 587 44.21 -15.50 10.25
N LEU A 588 43.87 -14.81 9.15
CA LEU A 588 44.53 -13.56 8.74
C LEU A 588 44.42 -12.48 9.83
N LEU A 589 43.24 -12.31 10.42
CA LEU A 589 42.98 -11.33 11.47
C LEU A 589 43.75 -11.65 12.77
N SER A 590 44.03 -12.93 13.02
CA SER A 590 44.87 -13.38 14.15
C SER A 590 46.38 -13.28 13.88
N GLY A 591 46.80 -12.69 12.75
CA GLY A 591 48.20 -12.60 12.33
C GLY A 591 48.78 -13.93 11.87
N LYS A 592 47.94 -14.89 11.48
CA LYS A 592 48.35 -16.21 11.02
C LYS A 592 48.20 -16.33 9.51
N ARG A 593 49.13 -17.07 8.91
CA ARG A 593 49.10 -17.43 7.50
C ARG A 593 48.03 -18.49 7.21
N THR A 594 47.33 -18.39 6.08
CA THR A 594 46.41 -19.43 5.60
C THR A 594 47.16 -20.66 5.07
N GLY A 595 46.47 -21.79 4.91
CA GLY A 595 46.97 -22.87 4.03
C GLY A 595 47.10 -22.39 2.57
N TYR A 596 47.70 -23.22 1.71
CA TYR A 596 47.80 -22.92 0.28
C TYR A 596 46.42 -22.96 -0.39
N LEU A 597 45.97 -21.81 -0.87
CA LEU A 597 44.71 -21.60 -1.56
C LEU A 597 44.96 -21.59 -3.07
N LYS A 598 44.06 -22.23 -3.82
CA LYS A 598 44.02 -22.21 -5.29
C LYS A 598 43.44 -20.88 -5.79
N PHE A 599 44.11 -20.26 -6.75
CA PHE A 599 43.72 -19.04 -7.45
C PHE A 599 43.90 -19.19 -8.97
N THR A 600 43.31 -18.27 -9.73
CA THR A 600 43.46 -18.17 -11.18
C THR A 600 43.94 -16.77 -11.54
N SER A 601 45.04 -16.65 -12.28
CA SER A 601 45.57 -15.35 -12.70
C SER A 601 44.68 -14.70 -13.77
N LYS A 602 44.86 -13.40 -14.02
CA LYS A 602 44.18 -12.69 -15.12
C LYS A 602 44.41 -13.31 -16.51
N LYS A 603 45.48 -14.11 -16.68
CA LYS A 603 45.80 -14.86 -17.91
C LYS A 603 45.27 -16.32 -17.89
N GLY A 604 44.41 -16.67 -16.94
CA GLY A 604 43.82 -18.01 -16.79
C GLY A 604 44.73 -19.08 -16.17
N LYS A 605 45.96 -18.73 -15.74
CA LYS A 605 46.91 -19.69 -15.15
C LYS A 605 46.56 -19.97 -13.70
N LYS A 606 46.36 -21.25 -13.35
CA LYS A 606 46.12 -21.69 -11.97
C LYS A 606 47.42 -21.64 -11.16
N TYR A 607 47.34 -21.18 -9.91
CA TYR A 607 48.45 -21.19 -8.97
C TYR A 607 47.94 -21.40 -7.53
N GLU A 608 48.83 -21.83 -6.64
CA GLU A 608 48.53 -21.99 -5.22
C GLU A 608 49.39 -21.01 -4.42
N ALA A 609 48.77 -20.31 -3.47
CA ALA A 609 49.45 -19.39 -2.58
C ALA A 609 48.80 -19.38 -1.21
N SER A 610 49.62 -19.22 -0.18
CA SER A 610 49.16 -18.90 1.17
C SER A 610 49.06 -17.38 1.32
N LEU A 611 48.14 -16.92 2.16
CA LEU A 611 47.87 -15.51 2.42
C LEU A 611 48.29 -15.15 3.84
N GLU A 612 48.82 -13.96 4.04
CA GLU A 612 49.17 -13.37 5.34
C GLU A 612 48.98 -11.85 5.28
N LEU A 613 48.85 -11.18 6.43
CA LEU A 613 48.82 -9.71 6.48
C LEU A 613 50.24 -9.17 6.69
N ASP A 614 50.65 -8.21 5.87
CA ASP A 614 51.91 -7.47 6.06
C ASP A 614 51.81 -6.44 7.20
N ASP A 615 52.92 -5.77 7.51
CA ASP A 615 52.99 -4.71 8.53
C ASP A 615 52.06 -3.50 8.24
N ASN A 616 51.58 -3.38 7.00
CA ASN A 616 50.62 -2.37 6.57
C ASN A 616 49.19 -2.90 6.48
N TYR A 617 48.94 -4.12 6.99
CA TYR A 617 47.64 -4.79 7.02
C TYR A 617 47.08 -5.13 5.64
N ARG A 618 47.94 -5.31 4.63
CA ARG A 618 47.56 -5.75 3.28
C ARG A 618 47.83 -7.23 3.13
N ILE A 619 47.03 -7.90 2.29
CA ILE A 619 47.22 -9.31 1.98
C ILE A 619 48.50 -9.48 1.14
N GLU A 620 49.48 -10.19 1.69
CA GLU A 620 50.65 -10.68 0.97
C GLU A 620 50.46 -12.16 0.60
N MET A 621 51.10 -12.58 -0.50
CA MET A 621 50.99 -13.93 -1.04
C MET A 621 52.34 -14.64 -1.01
N THR A 622 52.41 -15.81 -0.35
CA THR A 622 53.54 -16.74 -0.51
C THR A 622 53.12 -17.87 -1.43
N PHE A 623 53.69 -17.92 -2.64
CA PHE A 623 53.40 -18.96 -3.63
C PHE A 623 53.94 -20.32 -3.18
N LYS A 624 53.19 -21.37 -3.47
CA LYS A 624 53.65 -22.75 -3.27
C LYS A 624 54.74 -23.03 -4.29
N ASP A 625 55.96 -23.32 -3.85
CA ASP A 625 57.11 -23.59 -4.71
C ASP A 625 56.76 -24.54 -5.85
N ASN A 626 56.68 -24.02 -7.08
CA ASN A 626 56.79 -24.84 -8.27
C ASN A 626 58.26 -24.83 -8.65
N LYS A 627 59.01 -25.86 -8.24
CA LYS A 627 60.35 -26.12 -8.79
C LYS A 627 60.29 -26.01 -10.32
N PRO A 628 61.28 -25.37 -10.97
CA PRO A 628 61.30 -25.30 -12.43
C PRO A 628 61.48 -26.71 -12.98
N LYS A 629 60.58 -27.15 -13.87
CA LYS A 629 60.91 -28.26 -14.77
C LYS A 629 62.05 -27.78 -15.67
N LYS A 630 63.21 -28.42 -15.53
CA LYS A 630 64.31 -28.39 -16.51
C LYS A 630 63.81 -28.91 -17.86
#